data_AF-A0A2G9C7E9-F1
#
_entry.id   AF-A0A2G9C7E9-F1
#
_cell.length_a   1.000
_cell.length_b   1.000
_cell.length_c   1.000
_cell.angle_alpha   90.00
_cell.angle_beta   90.00
_cell.angle_gamma   90.00
#
_symmetry.space_group_name_H-M   'P 1'
#
loop_
_entity.id
_entity.type
_entity.pdbx_description
1 polymer ?
#
loop_
_entity_poly.entity_id
_entity_poly.type
_entity_poly.pdbx_seq_one_letter_code
_entity_poly.pdbx_strand_id
1 'polypeptide(L)'
;MEQETLMTPFRLTLMALALALAAAPAAWAAGPSFSCAKPAGQAERLVCEDAELAQLDREVARLYGLASTGPQARRHPELKAMQRGWLKGRDDCWKRDDPRRCVRDEYALRIAELRALPDARREDRRGIAVGPLPLRCPTVDGEVTVTFVNSDPGAAVLKTAQGSVVLDHQVSASGARYGGRLADGDYLLWNKGREFRLERPGLPAADCTDAAAR
;
A
#
# COMPACT_ATOMS: atom_id res chain seq x y z
N MET A 1 -38.32 -9.67 73.67
CA MET A 1 -39.33 -8.64 73.37
C MET A 1 -39.15 -8.30 71.89
N GLU A 2 -39.59 -9.18 71.00
CA GLU A 2 -40.97 -9.27 70.49
C GLU A 2 -41.32 -8.03 69.66
N GLN A 3 -41.19 -8.13 68.34
CA GLN A 3 -42.29 -8.27 67.35
C GLN A 3 -42.22 -6.97 66.47
N GLU A 4 -42.57 -6.86 65.19
CA GLU A 4 -43.54 -7.54 64.33
C GLU A 4 -43.07 -7.57 62.86
N THR A 5 -43.51 -8.62 62.18
CA THR A 5 -43.64 -8.77 60.72
C THR A 5 -44.55 -7.71 60.09
N LEU A 6 -44.15 -7.14 58.94
CA LEU A 6 -45.13 -6.66 57.96
C LEU A 6 -44.70 -7.02 56.52
N MET A 7 -45.46 -7.96 55.96
CA MET A 7 -45.51 -8.33 54.55
C MET A 7 -45.91 -7.13 53.69
N THR A 8 -45.07 -6.77 52.72
CA THR A 8 -45.40 -5.84 51.63
C THR A 8 -45.63 -6.64 50.34
N PRO A 9 -46.70 -6.38 49.57
CA PRO A 9 -47.03 -7.19 48.40
C PRO A 9 -46.02 -7.00 47.27
N PHE A 10 -45.54 -8.14 46.76
CA PHE A 10 -44.65 -8.28 45.63
C PHE A 10 -45.29 -7.70 44.36
N ARG A 11 -44.92 -6.47 43.97
CA ARG A 11 -45.21 -5.94 42.64
C ARG A 11 -44.17 -6.50 41.67
N LEU A 12 -44.56 -7.52 40.91
CA LEU A 12 -43.83 -7.98 39.72
C LEU A 12 -43.86 -6.90 38.65
N THR A 13 -42.92 -5.96 38.73
CA THR A 13 -42.66 -5.02 37.66
C THR A 13 -41.83 -5.77 36.61
N LEU A 14 -42.45 -6.14 35.49
CA LEU A 14 -41.77 -6.63 34.29
C LEU A 14 -40.80 -5.55 33.81
N MET A 15 -39.53 -5.68 34.20
CA MET A 15 -38.46 -4.82 33.75
C MET A 15 -38.07 -5.29 32.34
N ALA A 16 -38.71 -4.69 31.33
CA ALA A 16 -38.34 -4.86 29.94
C ALA A 16 -36.89 -4.37 29.76
N LEU A 17 -35.96 -5.30 29.65
CA LEU A 17 -34.56 -5.02 29.32
C LEU A 17 -34.51 -4.57 27.85
N ALA A 18 -34.66 -3.26 27.63
CA ALA A 18 -34.46 -2.65 26.33
C ALA A 18 -33.01 -2.91 25.90
N LEU A 19 -32.83 -3.81 24.94
CA LEU A 19 -31.56 -4.06 24.28
C LEU A 19 -31.22 -2.82 23.45
N ALA A 20 -30.52 -1.87 24.06
CA ALA A 20 -30.00 -0.70 23.37
C ALA A 20 -28.97 -1.16 22.34
N LEU A 21 -29.39 -1.24 21.07
CA LEU A 21 -28.51 -1.47 19.94
C LEU A 21 -27.62 -0.23 19.81
N ALA A 22 -26.45 -0.26 20.44
CA ALA A 22 -25.44 0.78 20.28
C ALA A 22 -24.99 0.78 18.81
N ALA A 23 -25.52 1.71 18.02
CA ALA A 23 -25.02 2.01 16.70
C ALA A 23 -23.58 2.54 16.87
N ALA A 24 -22.59 1.67 16.67
CA ALA A 24 -21.21 2.08 16.63
C ALA A 24 -21.05 3.12 15.51
N PRO A 25 -20.39 4.27 15.74
CA PRO A 25 -20.09 5.20 14.68
C PRO A 25 -19.24 4.45 13.66
N ALA A 26 -19.75 4.34 12.43
CA ALA A 26 -18.99 3.73 11.37
C ALA A 26 -17.78 4.62 11.11
N ALA A 27 -16.58 4.08 11.37
CA ALA A 27 -15.34 4.78 11.11
C ALA A 27 -15.25 5.01 9.61
N TRP A 28 -15.48 6.25 9.16
CA TRP A 28 -15.21 6.62 7.78
C TRP A 28 -13.72 6.43 7.57
N ALA A 29 -13.36 5.43 6.74
CA ALA A 29 -12.01 5.26 6.26
C ALA A 29 -11.53 6.62 5.72
N ALA A 30 -10.33 7.03 6.11
CA ALA A 30 -9.78 8.30 5.67
C ALA A 30 -9.82 8.34 4.13
N GLY A 31 -10.37 9.41 3.57
CA GLY A 31 -10.44 9.61 2.13
C GLY A 31 -9.06 9.84 1.48
N PRO A 32 -8.99 9.95 0.15
CA PRO A 32 -7.74 10.25 -0.55
C PRO A 32 -7.23 11.67 -0.23
N SER A 33 -6.07 12.03 -0.79
CA SER A 33 -5.43 13.33 -0.61
C SER A 33 -6.15 14.49 -1.35
N PHE A 34 -7.21 14.18 -2.10
CA PHE A 34 -8.05 15.12 -2.85
C PHE A 34 -9.53 15.02 -2.44
N SER A 35 -10.35 15.97 -2.89
CA SER A 35 -11.78 16.00 -2.56
C SER A 35 -12.60 15.04 -3.42
N CYS A 36 -13.30 14.11 -2.77
CA CYS A 36 -14.24 13.20 -3.43
C CYS A 36 -15.58 13.83 -3.82
N ALA A 37 -15.80 15.12 -3.54
CA ALA A 37 -17.07 15.78 -3.88
C ALA A 37 -17.29 15.88 -5.41
N LYS A 38 -16.19 16.01 -6.19
CA LYS A 38 -16.22 16.11 -7.66
C LYS A 38 -14.95 15.48 -8.24
N PRO A 39 -14.85 14.14 -8.33
CA PRO A 39 -13.68 13.48 -8.93
C PRO A 39 -13.55 13.88 -10.40
N ALA A 40 -12.33 14.14 -10.86
CA ALA A 40 -12.04 14.63 -12.22
C ALA A 40 -12.21 13.54 -13.30
N GLY A 41 -12.28 12.26 -12.91
CA GLY A 41 -12.42 11.14 -13.83
C GLY A 41 -12.73 9.82 -13.14
N GLN A 42 -12.77 8.74 -13.91
CA GLN A 42 -13.10 7.39 -13.43
C GLN A 42 -12.06 6.86 -12.42
N ALA A 43 -10.77 7.09 -12.66
CA ALA A 43 -9.72 6.68 -11.73
C ALA A 43 -9.87 7.35 -10.35
N GLU A 44 -10.13 8.66 -10.30
CA GLU A 44 -10.35 9.35 -9.03
C GLU A 44 -11.63 8.90 -8.32
N ARG A 45 -12.68 8.55 -9.07
CA ARG A 45 -13.88 7.95 -8.49
C ARG A 45 -13.57 6.60 -7.84
N LEU A 46 -12.83 5.73 -8.52
CA LEU A 46 -12.35 4.46 -7.95
C LEU A 46 -11.54 4.69 -6.67
N VAL A 47 -10.64 5.66 -6.67
CA VAL A 47 -9.83 6.02 -5.51
C VAL A 47 -10.69 6.53 -4.34
N CYS A 48 -11.79 7.22 -4.62
CA CYS A 48 -12.74 7.68 -3.60
C CYS A 48 -13.57 6.55 -2.97
N GLU A 49 -13.79 5.46 -3.71
CA GLU A 49 -14.67 4.35 -3.32
C GLU A 49 -13.87 3.16 -2.76
N ASP A 50 -12.55 3.11 -2.97
CA ASP A 50 -11.66 2.02 -2.56
C ASP A 50 -10.66 2.50 -1.49
N ALA A 51 -10.73 1.90 -0.29
CA ALA A 51 -9.91 2.29 0.85
C ALA A 51 -8.40 2.01 0.65
N GLU A 52 -8.05 0.96 -0.09
CA GLU A 52 -6.64 0.65 -0.43
C GLU A 52 -6.11 1.75 -1.35
N LEU A 53 -6.85 2.06 -2.42
CA LEU A 53 -6.45 3.09 -3.38
C LEU A 53 -6.35 4.48 -2.72
N ALA A 54 -7.27 4.82 -1.81
CA ALA A 54 -7.18 6.05 -1.04
C ALA A 54 -5.93 6.09 -0.15
N GLN A 55 -5.53 4.98 0.46
CA GLN A 55 -4.31 4.87 1.26
C GLN A 55 -3.06 5.06 0.40
N LEU A 56 -3.01 4.41 -0.77
CA LEU A 56 -1.92 4.55 -1.73
C LEU A 56 -1.81 5.99 -2.26
N ASP A 57 -2.95 6.65 -2.50
CA ASP A 57 -3.00 8.05 -2.92
C ASP A 57 -2.38 8.99 -1.89
N ARG A 58 -2.75 8.82 -0.61
CA ARG A 58 -2.14 9.59 0.49
C ARG A 58 -0.64 9.36 0.58
N GLU A 59 -0.17 8.14 0.36
CA GLU A 59 1.26 7.84 0.38
C GLU A 59 2.01 8.52 -0.77
N VAL A 60 1.47 8.51 -2.00
CA VAL A 60 2.05 9.26 -3.12
C VAL A 60 2.08 10.76 -2.81
N ALA A 61 0.99 11.33 -2.29
CA ALA A 61 0.94 12.74 -1.92
C ALA A 61 2.00 13.10 -0.87
N ARG A 62 2.16 12.26 0.16
CA ARG A 62 3.16 12.42 1.23
C ARG A 62 4.58 12.38 0.66
N LEU A 63 4.91 11.34 -0.11
CA LEU A 63 6.24 11.15 -0.71
C LEU A 63 6.59 12.29 -1.68
N TYR A 64 5.64 12.70 -2.52
CA TYR A 64 5.80 13.82 -3.44
C TYR A 64 6.02 15.14 -2.69
N GLY A 65 5.27 15.40 -1.61
CA GLY A 65 5.47 16.54 -0.72
C GLY A 65 6.90 16.60 -0.17
N LEU A 66 7.38 15.49 0.41
CA LEU A 66 8.73 15.40 0.96
C LEU A 66 9.83 15.59 -0.09
N ALA A 67 9.64 15.03 -1.29
CA ALA A 67 10.56 15.17 -2.40
C ALA A 67 10.59 16.60 -2.98
N SER A 68 9.44 17.28 -3.01
CA SER A 68 9.29 18.61 -3.59
C SER A 68 9.78 19.74 -2.67
N THR A 69 9.72 19.55 -1.34
CA THR A 69 10.16 20.57 -0.37
C THR A 69 11.50 20.23 0.30
N GLY A 70 12.17 19.19 -0.18
CA GLY A 70 13.39 18.66 0.44
C GLY A 70 14.65 19.48 0.18
N PRO A 71 15.72 19.29 0.98
CA PRO A 71 17.00 19.95 0.76
C PRO A 71 17.64 19.70 -0.60
N GLN A 72 17.31 18.59 -1.27
CA GLN A 72 17.81 18.21 -2.59
C GLN A 72 16.78 18.50 -3.70
N ALA A 73 15.72 19.26 -3.42
CA ALA A 73 14.65 19.62 -4.37
C ALA A 73 15.08 20.53 -5.54
N ARG A 74 16.38 20.59 -5.87
CA ARG A 74 16.94 21.37 -7.00
C ARG A 74 16.33 21.01 -8.36
N ARG A 75 15.63 19.87 -8.47
CA ARG A 75 14.92 19.38 -9.66
C ARG A 75 13.39 19.60 -9.61
N HIS A 76 12.90 20.53 -8.79
CA HIS A 76 11.47 20.73 -8.55
C HIS A 76 10.60 20.89 -9.83
N PRO A 77 11.01 21.63 -10.88
CA PRO A 77 10.23 21.74 -12.11
C PRO A 77 10.05 20.39 -12.84
N GLU A 78 11.11 19.57 -12.89
CA GLU A 78 11.09 18.23 -13.49
C GLU A 78 10.15 17.30 -12.71
N LEU A 79 10.28 17.27 -11.38
CA LEU A 79 9.44 16.44 -10.51
C LEU A 79 7.95 16.79 -10.65
N LYS A 80 7.63 18.09 -10.71
CA LYS A 80 6.25 18.56 -10.93
C LYS A 80 5.73 18.16 -12.31
N ALA A 81 6.57 18.20 -13.34
CA ALA A 81 6.18 17.75 -14.68
C ALA A 81 5.94 16.23 -14.73
N MET A 82 6.84 15.45 -14.13
CA MET A 82 6.70 14.00 -14.00
C MET A 82 5.45 13.61 -13.22
N GLN A 83 5.13 14.31 -12.12
CA GLN A 83 3.92 14.03 -11.35
C GLN A 83 2.64 14.28 -12.17
N ARG A 84 2.59 15.37 -12.96
CA ARG A 84 1.46 15.62 -13.88
C ARG A 84 1.36 14.58 -14.99
N GLY A 85 2.50 14.11 -15.50
CA GLY A 85 2.56 13.04 -16.48
C GLY A 85 2.01 11.73 -15.91
N TRP A 86 2.47 11.36 -14.71
CA TRP A 86 2.01 10.16 -14.00
C TRP A 86 0.50 10.20 -13.72
N LEU A 87 -0.06 11.34 -13.28
CA LEU A 87 -1.51 11.46 -13.08
C LEU A 87 -2.32 11.09 -14.34
N LYS A 88 -1.84 11.49 -15.53
CA LYS A 88 -2.48 11.08 -16.80
C LYS A 88 -2.37 9.58 -17.05
N GLY A 89 -1.23 8.98 -16.73
CA GLY A 89 -1.02 7.52 -16.83
C GLY A 89 -1.98 6.74 -15.92
N ARG A 90 -2.08 7.15 -14.65
CA ARG A 90 -3.09 6.62 -13.70
C ARG A 90 -4.50 6.78 -14.25
N ASP A 91 -4.83 7.96 -14.78
CA ASP A 91 -6.17 8.23 -15.28
C ASP A 91 -6.51 7.34 -16.49
N ASP A 92 -5.54 7.05 -17.37
CA ASP A 92 -5.71 6.15 -18.52
C ASP A 92 -6.05 4.70 -18.15
N CYS A 93 -5.96 4.31 -16.87
CA CYS A 93 -6.37 2.99 -16.39
C CYS A 93 -7.83 2.64 -16.67
N TRP A 94 -8.71 3.63 -16.89
CA TRP A 94 -10.10 3.36 -17.29
C TRP A 94 -10.23 2.57 -18.60
N LYS A 95 -9.17 2.57 -19.43
CA LYS A 95 -9.10 1.84 -20.70
C LYS A 95 -8.65 0.39 -20.56
N ARG A 96 -8.29 -0.07 -19.36
CA ARG A 96 -7.80 -1.43 -19.11
C ARG A 96 -8.94 -2.37 -18.75
N ASP A 97 -8.72 -3.68 -18.95
CA ASP A 97 -9.69 -4.72 -18.62
C ASP A 97 -9.99 -4.77 -17.11
N ASP A 98 -8.99 -4.49 -16.28
CA ASP A 98 -9.13 -4.29 -14.83
C ASP A 98 -8.63 -2.88 -14.44
N PRO A 99 -9.52 -1.85 -14.47
CA PRO A 99 -9.17 -0.49 -14.12
C PRO A 99 -8.67 -0.36 -12.67
N ARG A 100 -9.26 -1.11 -11.74
CA ARG A 100 -8.93 -1.04 -10.32
C ARG A 100 -7.50 -1.53 -10.08
N ARG A 101 -7.15 -2.70 -10.63
CA ARG A 101 -5.79 -3.25 -10.56
C ARG A 101 -4.79 -2.31 -11.23
N CYS A 102 -5.11 -1.77 -12.40
CA CYS A 102 -4.23 -0.81 -13.08
C CYS A 102 -3.95 0.41 -12.20
N VAL A 103 -4.97 1.03 -11.60
CA VAL A 103 -4.80 2.21 -10.73
C VAL A 103 -3.91 1.85 -9.54
N ARG A 104 -4.14 0.70 -8.89
CA ARG A 104 -3.30 0.22 -7.78
C ARG A 104 -1.84 0.07 -8.19
N ASP A 105 -1.57 -0.53 -9.35
CA ASP A 105 -0.21 -0.74 -9.85
C ASP A 105 0.48 0.57 -10.20
N GLU A 106 -0.22 1.52 -10.82
CA GLU A 106 0.28 2.88 -11.08
C GLU A 106 0.66 3.61 -9.79
N TYR A 107 -0.13 3.46 -8.72
CA TYR A 107 0.23 4.01 -7.42
C TYR A 107 1.47 3.32 -6.82
N ALA A 108 1.53 1.98 -6.83
CA ALA A 108 2.66 1.24 -6.29
C ALA A 108 3.98 1.59 -7.01
N LEU A 109 3.96 1.61 -8.35
CA LEU A 109 5.09 2.05 -9.17
C LEU A 109 5.52 3.47 -8.80
N ARG A 110 4.57 4.40 -8.68
CA ARG A 110 4.89 5.79 -8.33
C ARG A 110 5.49 5.93 -6.94
N ILE A 111 5.00 5.16 -5.97
CA ILE A 111 5.59 5.08 -4.63
C ILE A 111 7.06 4.67 -4.72
N ALA A 112 7.38 3.63 -5.49
CA ALA A 112 8.76 3.17 -5.68
C ALA A 112 9.64 4.22 -6.37
N GLU A 113 9.14 4.89 -7.41
CA GLU A 113 9.83 5.99 -8.10
C GLU A 113 10.14 7.16 -7.17
N LEU A 114 9.15 7.61 -6.39
CA LEU A 114 9.34 8.72 -5.46
C LEU A 114 10.33 8.35 -4.35
N ARG A 115 10.29 7.11 -3.84
CA ARG A 115 11.23 6.63 -2.81
C ARG A 115 12.67 6.51 -3.31
N ALA A 116 12.91 6.45 -4.63
CA ALA A 116 14.25 6.54 -5.19
C ALA A 116 14.90 7.93 -4.93
N LEU A 117 14.08 8.96 -4.67
CA LEU A 117 14.56 10.27 -4.26
C LEU A 117 14.88 10.24 -2.75
N PRO A 118 16.13 10.55 -2.32
CA PRO A 118 16.50 10.54 -0.90
C PRO A 118 15.58 11.38 -0.02
N ASP A 119 15.11 12.51 -0.56
CA ASP A 119 14.24 13.44 0.13
C ASP A 119 12.86 12.86 0.49
N ALA A 120 12.33 11.94 -0.32
CA ALA A 120 11.05 11.29 -0.04
C ALA A 120 11.09 10.36 1.18
N ARG A 121 12.30 9.95 1.61
CA ARG A 121 12.52 8.96 2.68
C ARG A 121 12.80 9.56 4.06
N ARG A 122 12.84 10.90 4.19
CA ARG A 122 13.16 11.58 5.47
C ARG A 122 12.19 11.27 6.62
N GLU A 123 10.95 10.89 6.30
CA GLU A 123 9.91 10.58 7.28
C GLU A 123 9.33 9.17 7.11
N ASP A 124 10.18 8.18 6.83
CA ASP A 124 9.77 6.80 6.53
C ASP A 124 8.82 6.17 7.56
N ARG A 125 8.99 6.50 8.86
CA ARG A 125 8.12 5.99 9.94
C ARG A 125 6.65 6.42 9.82
N ARG A 126 6.33 7.42 9.01
CA ARG A 126 4.95 7.91 8.78
C ARG A 126 4.30 7.35 7.53
N GLY A 127 5.06 6.66 6.69
CA GLY A 127 4.58 6.09 5.44
C GLY A 127 4.16 4.64 5.57
N ILE A 128 3.61 4.12 4.49
CA ILE A 128 3.27 2.70 4.35
C ILE A 128 4.26 1.93 3.47
N ALA A 129 5.26 2.61 2.91
CA ALA A 129 6.23 1.98 2.01
C ALA A 129 7.64 1.92 2.60
N VAL A 130 8.37 0.85 2.31
CA VAL A 130 9.73 0.58 2.76
C VAL A 130 10.61 0.24 1.56
N GLY A 131 11.83 0.80 1.53
CA GLY A 131 12.78 0.63 0.42
C GLY A 131 13.17 1.96 -0.26
N PRO A 132 13.76 1.95 -1.47
CA PRO A 132 14.17 0.76 -2.18
C PRO A 132 15.25 0.02 -1.39
N LEU A 133 15.01 -1.27 -1.13
CA LEU A 133 15.95 -2.18 -0.50
C LEU A 133 16.84 -2.76 -1.60
N PRO A 134 18.16 -2.50 -1.60
CA PRO A 134 19.06 -3.11 -2.56
C PRO A 134 19.23 -4.59 -2.24
N LEU A 135 19.03 -5.45 -3.24
CA LEU A 135 19.26 -6.88 -3.14
C LEU A 135 20.59 -7.23 -3.82
N ARG A 136 21.46 -7.93 -3.11
CA ARG A 136 22.65 -8.55 -3.70
C ARG A 136 22.27 -9.93 -4.21
N CYS A 137 22.19 -10.08 -5.53
CA CYS A 137 21.86 -11.32 -6.22
C CYS A 137 23.06 -11.76 -7.08
N PRO A 138 23.91 -12.69 -6.64
CA PRO A 138 25.16 -13.05 -7.35
C PRO A 138 24.96 -13.55 -8.79
N THR A 139 23.80 -14.11 -9.10
CA THR A 139 23.45 -14.69 -10.41
C THR A 139 22.62 -13.74 -11.28
N VAL A 140 22.42 -12.49 -10.86
CA VAL A 140 21.63 -11.50 -11.60
C VAL A 140 22.51 -10.32 -11.95
N ASP A 141 22.61 -10.03 -13.24
CA ASP A 141 23.31 -8.85 -13.72
C ASP A 141 22.50 -7.57 -13.45
N GLY A 142 23.20 -6.55 -12.98
CA GLY A 142 22.63 -5.21 -12.72
C GLY A 142 22.05 -5.04 -11.32
N GLU A 143 21.48 -3.86 -11.09
CA GLU A 143 20.87 -3.51 -9.81
C GLU A 143 19.49 -4.16 -9.67
N VAL A 144 19.27 -4.80 -8.52
CA VAL A 144 17.96 -5.29 -8.11
C VAL A 144 17.57 -4.53 -6.85
N THR A 145 16.41 -3.87 -6.89
CA THR A 145 15.83 -3.25 -5.70
C THR A 145 14.39 -3.67 -5.53
N VAL A 146 13.94 -3.70 -4.27
CA VAL A 146 12.52 -3.91 -3.95
C VAL A 146 11.99 -2.78 -3.07
N THR A 147 10.79 -2.31 -3.39
CA THR A 147 10.02 -1.43 -2.51
C THR A 147 8.77 -2.16 -2.04
N PHE A 148 8.62 -2.37 -0.74
CA PHE A 148 7.42 -2.94 -0.15
C PHE A 148 6.39 -1.86 0.12
N VAL A 149 5.12 -2.14 -0.18
CA VAL A 149 3.97 -1.27 0.09
C VAL A 149 3.04 -2.04 1.03
N ASN A 150 2.96 -1.58 2.28
CA ASN A 150 2.20 -2.19 3.36
C ASN A 150 0.75 -1.69 3.35
N SER A 151 0.06 -1.93 2.24
CA SER A 151 -1.39 -1.81 2.08
C SER A 151 -2.08 -3.15 2.37
N ASP A 152 -3.41 -3.19 2.26
CA ASP A 152 -4.19 -4.43 2.32
C ASP A 152 -5.07 -4.58 1.06
N PRO A 153 -4.75 -5.53 0.14
CA PRO A 153 -3.57 -6.40 0.16
C PRO A 153 -2.25 -5.62 -0.02
N GLY A 154 -1.17 -6.18 0.51
CA GLY A 154 0.17 -5.60 0.35
C GLY A 154 0.75 -5.85 -1.04
N ALA A 155 1.77 -5.08 -1.41
CA ALA A 155 2.48 -5.23 -2.68
C ALA A 155 3.99 -5.09 -2.52
N ALA A 156 4.73 -5.61 -3.50
CA ALA A 156 6.16 -5.38 -3.66
C ALA A 156 6.45 -4.92 -5.09
N VAL A 157 7.15 -3.79 -5.23
CA VAL A 157 7.64 -3.31 -6.52
C VAL A 157 9.08 -3.78 -6.68
N LEU A 158 9.29 -4.72 -7.60
CA LEU A 158 10.60 -5.20 -7.98
C LEU A 158 11.11 -4.35 -9.15
N LYS A 159 12.27 -3.72 -8.98
CA LYS A 159 12.96 -2.99 -10.04
C LYS A 159 14.27 -3.69 -10.41
N THR A 160 14.45 -3.93 -11.70
CA THR A 160 15.66 -4.48 -12.31
C THR A 160 16.11 -3.61 -13.49
N ALA A 161 17.19 -4.02 -14.18
CA ALA A 161 17.61 -3.37 -15.42
C ALA A 161 16.57 -3.46 -16.56
N GLN A 162 15.66 -4.44 -16.51
CA GLN A 162 14.63 -4.66 -17.52
C GLN A 162 13.37 -3.82 -17.31
N GLY A 163 13.17 -3.26 -16.11
CA GLY A 163 11.99 -2.48 -15.77
C GLY A 163 11.57 -2.65 -14.32
N SER A 164 10.33 -2.25 -14.03
CA SER A 164 9.70 -2.44 -12.72
C SER A 164 8.41 -3.23 -12.87
N VAL A 165 8.14 -4.13 -11.93
CA VAL A 165 6.92 -4.94 -11.87
C VAL A 165 6.31 -4.86 -10.48
N VAL A 166 4.98 -4.87 -10.40
CA VAL A 166 4.24 -4.90 -9.14
C VAL A 166 3.80 -6.32 -8.85
N LEU A 167 4.21 -6.85 -7.70
CA LEU A 167 3.91 -8.19 -7.23
C LEU A 167 2.93 -8.13 -6.05
N ASP A 168 1.92 -8.99 -6.08
CA ASP A 168 0.88 -9.05 -5.04
C ASP A 168 1.38 -9.85 -3.85
N HIS A 169 1.10 -9.39 -2.63
CA HIS A 169 1.31 -10.22 -1.45
C HIS A 169 0.45 -11.50 -1.54
N GLN A 170 1.08 -12.64 -1.31
CA GLN A 170 0.48 -13.96 -1.34
C GLN A 170 0.55 -14.61 0.04
N VAL A 171 -0.45 -15.42 0.36
CA VAL A 171 -0.46 -16.23 1.58
C VAL A 171 0.75 -17.17 1.58
N SER A 172 1.47 -17.25 2.70
CA SER A 172 2.58 -18.19 2.88
C SER A 172 2.71 -18.62 4.34
N ALA A 173 3.24 -19.83 4.56
CA ALA A 173 3.38 -20.40 5.90
C ALA A 173 4.56 -19.82 6.69
N SER A 174 5.58 -19.29 5.99
CA SER A 174 6.76 -18.66 6.59
C SER A 174 7.33 -17.65 5.60
N GLY A 175 7.75 -16.50 6.13
CA GLY A 175 8.24 -15.39 5.30
C GLY A 175 7.10 -14.58 4.68
N ALA A 176 7.43 -13.65 3.79
CA ALA A 176 6.44 -12.94 2.99
C ALA A 176 6.69 -13.23 1.51
N ARG A 177 5.62 -13.64 0.82
CA ARG A 177 5.66 -14.07 -0.58
C ARG A 177 4.94 -13.04 -1.42
N TYR A 178 5.55 -12.63 -2.52
CA TYR A 178 4.98 -11.68 -3.46
C TYR A 178 5.08 -12.25 -4.85
N GLY A 179 3.98 -12.31 -5.60
CA GLY A 179 3.99 -12.86 -6.94
C GLY A 179 2.95 -12.26 -7.84
N GLY A 180 3.12 -12.46 -9.14
CA GLY A 180 2.22 -11.95 -10.16
C GLY A 180 2.53 -12.55 -11.52
N ARG A 181 1.50 -12.63 -12.37
CA ARG A 181 1.63 -13.01 -13.77
C ARG A 181 1.57 -11.75 -14.63
N LEU A 182 2.66 -11.46 -15.33
CA LEU A 182 2.75 -10.36 -16.29
C LEU A 182 2.75 -10.93 -17.71
N ALA A 183 2.78 -10.05 -18.71
CA ALA A 183 2.70 -10.44 -20.13
C ALA A 183 3.83 -11.37 -20.58
N ASP A 184 5.00 -11.25 -19.95
CA ASP A 184 6.21 -12.04 -20.21
C ASP A 184 6.33 -13.30 -19.33
N GLY A 185 5.47 -13.46 -18.31
CA GLY A 185 5.34 -14.68 -17.52
C GLY A 185 5.17 -14.45 -16.02
N ASP A 186 5.46 -15.50 -15.25
CA ASP A 186 5.31 -15.50 -13.79
C ASP A 186 6.55 -14.94 -13.08
N TYR A 187 6.30 -14.07 -12.10
CA TYR A 187 7.30 -13.51 -11.21
C TYR A 187 7.02 -13.92 -9.77
N LEU A 188 8.10 -14.14 -9.03
CA LEU A 188 8.06 -14.42 -7.60
C LEU A 188 9.20 -13.74 -6.87
N LEU A 189 8.88 -13.08 -5.76
CA LEU A 189 9.81 -12.69 -4.73
C LEU A 189 9.35 -13.27 -3.40
N TRP A 190 10.16 -14.10 -2.78
CA TRP A 190 9.87 -14.67 -1.46
C TRP A 190 10.99 -14.33 -0.50
N ASN A 191 10.67 -13.76 0.66
CA ASN A 191 11.69 -13.42 1.65
C ASN A 191 11.45 -14.11 2.99
N LYS A 192 12.55 -14.45 3.66
CA LYS A 192 12.58 -14.91 5.05
C LYS A 192 13.67 -14.15 5.78
N GLY A 193 13.26 -13.16 6.57
CA GLY A 193 14.20 -12.22 7.17
C GLY A 193 14.93 -11.43 6.08
N ARG A 194 16.25 -11.64 5.97
CA ARG A 194 17.15 -10.93 5.03
C ARG A 194 17.49 -11.72 3.77
N GLU A 195 17.02 -12.97 3.68
CA GLU A 195 17.20 -13.82 2.52
C GLU A 195 16.00 -13.69 1.60
N PHE A 196 16.27 -13.63 0.29
CA PHE A 196 15.28 -13.48 -0.75
C PHE A 196 15.50 -14.54 -1.82
N ARG A 197 14.42 -15.10 -2.34
CA ARG A 197 14.42 -15.92 -3.55
C ARG A 197 13.65 -15.16 -4.63
N LEU A 198 14.30 -14.93 -5.76
CA LEU A 198 13.76 -14.24 -6.91
C LEU A 198 13.60 -15.21 -8.09
N GLU A 199 12.39 -15.32 -8.62
CA GLU A 199 12.10 -16.08 -9.83
C GLU A 199 11.48 -15.13 -10.86
N ARG A 200 11.95 -15.23 -12.11
CA ARG A 200 11.56 -14.36 -13.23
C ARG A 200 11.35 -15.21 -14.48
N PRO A 201 10.53 -14.77 -15.44
CA PRO A 201 10.25 -15.53 -16.64
C PRO A 201 11.53 -15.80 -17.45
N GLY A 202 11.73 -17.06 -17.84
CA GLY A 202 12.84 -17.46 -18.71
C GLY A 202 14.24 -17.37 -18.08
N LEU A 203 14.36 -17.08 -16.78
CA LEU A 203 15.64 -16.93 -16.10
C LEU A 203 15.76 -17.93 -14.93
N PRO A 204 16.97 -18.39 -14.59
CA PRO A 204 17.17 -19.18 -13.38
C PRO A 204 16.74 -18.43 -12.13
N ALA A 205 16.19 -19.16 -11.16
CA ALA A 205 15.95 -18.64 -9.82
C ALA A 205 17.25 -18.10 -9.22
N ALA A 206 17.16 -16.98 -8.52
CA ALA A 206 18.29 -16.33 -7.88
C ALA A 206 18.07 -16.24 -6.37
N ASP A 207 19.08 -16.65 -5.61
CA ASP A 207 19.13 -16.39 -4.18
C ASP A 207 19.81 -15.03 -3.95
N CYS A 208 19.15 -14.17 -3.19
CA CYS A 208 19.58 -12.81 -2.93
C CYS A 208 19.60 -12.51 -1.43
N THR A 209 20.35 -11.49 -1.05
CA THR A 209 20.40 -10.99 0.34
C THR A 209 20.20 -9.49 0.37
N ASP A 210 19.64 -8.98 1.47
CA ASP A 210 19.62 -7.54 1.74
C ASP A 210 21.05 -6.99 1.78
N ALA A 211 21.39 -6.11 0.82
CA ALA A 211 22.73 -5.56 0.69
C ALA A 211 23.06 -4.49 1.76
N ALA A 212 22.06 -3.97 2.47
CA ALA A 212 22.24 -3.00 3.56
C ALA A 212 22.64 -3.66 4.89
N ALA A 213 22.54 -4.99 4.99
CA ALA A 213 23.03 -5.76 6.13
C ALA A 213 24.56 -5.84 6.10
N ARG A 214 25.23 -5.01 6.90
CA ARG A 214 26.60 -5.24 7.38
C ARG A 214 26.56 -5.66 8.84
#